data_AF-A0A0J7Y8W6-F1
#
_entry.id   AF-A0A0J7Y8W6-F1
#
_cell.length_a   1.000
_cell.length_b   1.000
_cell.length_c   1.000
_cell.angle_alpha   90.00
_cell.angle_beta   90.00
_cell.angle_gamma   90.00
#
_symmetry.space_group_name_H-M   'P 1'
#
loop_
_entity.id
_entity.type
_entity.pdbx_description
1 polymer ?
#
loop_
_entity_poly.entity_id
_entity_poly.type
_entity_poly.pdbx_seq_one_letter_code
_entity_poly.pdbx_strand_id
1 'polypeptide(L)' 'MRREAFARFAGERTLIAIPHLSFPGIGHMQHVGAGFAWVPIPYTNRAPASDAPFADPRKNGDKP' A
#
# COMPACT_ATOMS: atom_id res chain seq x y z
N MET A 1 -1.53 2.75 24.99
CA MET A 1 -1.63 1.66 24.00
C MET A 1 -1.99 2.11 22.57
N ARG A 2 -3.20 2.58 22.21
CA ARG A 2 -3.52 2.96 20.80
C ARG A 2 -2.74 4.18 20.29
N ARG A 3 -2.71 5.26 21.08
CA ARG A 3 -2.08 6.53 20.69
C ARG A 3 -0.57 6.38 20.48
N GLU A 4 0.09 5.60 21.32
CA GLU A 4 1.52 5.28 21.21
C GLU A 4 1.81 4.45 19.95
N ALA A 5 0.98 3.44 19.66
CA ALA A 5 1.11 2.66 18.44
C ALA A 5 0.97 3.56 17.19
N PHE A 6 0.00 4.47 17.19
CA PHE A 6 -0.20 5.43 16.09
C PHE A 6 0.98 6.40 15.95
N ALA A 7 1.52 6.89 17.06
CA ALA A 7 2.72 7.74 17.05
C ALA A 7 3.91 7.00 16.45
N ARG A 8 4.15 5.75 16.88
CA ARG A 8 5.23 4.92 16.31
C ARG A 8 5.03 4.69 14.81
N PHE A 9 3.85 4.24 14.40
CA PHE A 9 3.60 3.93 12.99
C PHE A 9 3.65 5.17 12.09
N ALA A 10 3.23 6.33 12.59
CA ALA A 10 3.33 7.58 11.86
C ALA A 10 4.78 8.06 11.72
N GLY A 11 5.61 7.87 12.75
CA GLY A 11 7.04 8.19 12.69
C GLY A 11 7.83 7.27 11.75
N GLU A 12 7.53 5.97 11.77
CA GLU A 12 8.22 4.95 10.95
C GLU A 12 7.61 4.78 9.54
N ARG A 13 6.45 5.38 9.27
CA ARG A 13 5.65 5.15 8.06
C ARG A 13 5.38 3.66 7.82
N THR A 14 5.15 2.92 8.90
CA THR A 14 4.91 1.48 8.87
C THR A 14 3.66 1.15 8.03
N LEU A 15 3.75 0.13 7.19
CA LEU A 15 2.60 -0.43 6.49
C LEU A 15 1.79 -1.30 7.47
N ILE A 16 0.50 -1.01 7.63
CA ILE A 16 -0.39 -1.65 8.59
C ILE A 16 -1.60 -2.23 7.86
N ALA A 17 -2.10 -3.39 8.33
CA ALA A 17 -3.41 -3.93 7.98
C ALA A 17 -4.37 -3.82 9.16
N ILE A 18 -5.53 -3.17 8.97
CA ILE A 18 -6.51 -2.91 10.03
C ILE A 18 -7.87 -3.52 9.63
N PRO A 19 -8.45 -4.45 10.42
CA PRO A 19 -9.64 -5.22 10.03
C PRO A 19 -10.92 -4.42 9.74
N HIS A 20 -11.04 -3.20 10.30
CA HIS A 20 -12.28 -2.42 10.29
C HIS A 20 -12.16 -1.07 9.56
N LEU A 21 -11.13 -0.90 8.73
CA LEU A 21 -11.08 0.18 7.77
C LEU A 21 -11.69 -0.26 6.43
N SER A 22 -12.01 0.71 5.58
CA SER A 22 -12.45 0.44 4.21
C SER A 22 -11.49 -0.55 3.54
N PHE A 23 -12.04 -1.66 3.05
CA PHE A 23 -11.26 -2.70 2.38
C PHE A 23 -10.42 -2.08 1.24
N PRO A 24 -9.11 -2.43 1.13
CA PRO A 24 -8.41 -3.57 1.72
C PRO A 24 -7.91 -3.38 3.16
N GLY A 25 -8.13 -2.22 3.79
CA GLY A 25 -7.66 -1.94 5.15
C GLY A 25 -6.14 -1.83 5.28
N ILE A 26 -5.42 -1.63 4.17
CA ILE A 26 -3.96 -1.54 4.11
C ILE A 26 -3.51 -0.10 3.79
N GLY A 27 -2.52 0.39 4.52
CA GLY A 27 -2.09 1.80 4.47
C GLY A 27 -1.08 2.13 5.55
N HIS A 28 -0.87 3.41 5.79
CA HIS A 28 0.00 3.91 6.86
C HIS A 28 -0.67 5.05 7.63
N MET A 29 -0.09 5.39 8.78
CA MET A 29 -0.53 6.52 9.59
C MET A 29 0.32 7.74 9.29
N GLN A 30 -0.28 8.92 9.39
CA GLN A 30 0.41 10.20 9.25
C GLN A 30 0.04 11.13 10.42
N HIS A 31 1.00 11.92 10.91
CA HIS A 31 0.72 13.00 11.84
C HIS A 31 -0.04 14.13 11.14
N VAL A 32 -1.16 14.55 11.72
CA VAL A 32 -1.93 15.72 11.27
C VAL A 32 -2.30 16.57 12.48
N GLY A 33 -1.57 17.67 12.66
CA GLY A 33 -1.67 18.50 13.86
C GLY A 33 -1.44 17.68 15.13
N ALA A 34 -2.39 17.72 16.06
CA ALA A 34 -2.35 16.94 17.30
C ALA A 34 -2.86 15.49 17.16
N GLY A 35 -3.33 15.10 15.97
CA GLY A 35 -3.96 13.82 15.68
C GLY A 35 -3.22 13.00 14.62
N PHE A 36 -3.95 12.01 14.09
CA PHE A 36 -3.46 11.11 13.06
C PHE A 36 -4.48 10.98 11.94
N ALA A 37 -4.00 10.89 10.70
CA ALA A 37 -4.79 10.53 9.55
C ALA A 37 -4.39 9.14 9.04
N TRP A 38 -5.40 8.41 8.54
CA TRP A 38 -5.18 7.19 7.78
C TRP A 38 -4.88 7.53 6.32
N VAL A 39 -3.83 6.95 5.78
CA VAL A 39 -3.45 7.11 4.38
C VAL A 39 -3.48 5.73 3.70
N PRO A 40 -4.50 5.43 2.87
CA PRO A 40 -4.58 4.15 2.17
C PRO A 40 -3.44 4.01 1.16
N ILE A 41 -3.03 2.78 0.87
CA ILE A 41 -2.11 2.54 -0.25
C ILE A 41 -2.78 2.89 -1.59
N PRO A 42 -2.02 3.40 -2.57
CA PRO A 42 -2.51 3.48 -3.94
C PRO A 42 -2.78 2.07 -4.48
N TYR A 43 -3.82 1.93 -5.29
CA TYR A 43 -4.05 0.72 -6.05
C TYR A 43 -3.04 0.64 -7.20
N THR A 44 -2.23 -0.42 -7.22
CA THR A 44 -1.20 -0.64 -8.24
C THR A 44 -1.03 -2.14 -8.51
N ASN A 45 -0.73 -2.47 -9.76
CA ASN A 45 -0.30 -3.83 -10.12
C ASN A 45 1.15 -4.04 -9.66
N ARG A 46 1.49 -5.29 -9.31
CA ARG A 46 2.89 -5.68 -9.20
C ARG A 46 3.53 -5.54 -10.58
N ALA A 47 4.75 -5.00 -10.64
CA ALA A 47 5.55 -5.13 -11.85
C ALA A 47 5.61 -6.62 -12.25
N PRO A 48 5.53 -6.94 -13.55
CA PRO A 48 5.73 -8.32 -13.97
C PRO A 48 7.08 -8.79 -13.42
N ALA A 49 7.11 -9.97 -12.80
CA ALA A 49 8.38 -10.57 -12.45
C ALA A 49 9.16 -10.74 -13.76
N SER A 50 10.43 -10.35 -13.79
CA SER A 50 11.25 -10.37 -15.02
C SER A 50 11.42 -11.78 -15.59
N ASP A 51 11.11 -12.80 -14.79
CA ASP A 51 11.21 -14.23 -15.04
C ASP A 51 9.85 -14.94 -15.04
N ALA A 52 8.73 -14.19 -15.05
CA ALA A 52 7.40 -14.80 -15.00
C ALA A 52 7.18 -15.70 -16.24
N PRO A 53 6.92 -17.02 -16.07
CA PRO A 53 6.73 -17.96 -17.17
C PRO A 53 5.44 -17.72 -17.98
N PHE A 54 4.64 -16.71 -17.57
CA PHE A 54 3.38 -16.34 -18.18
C PHE A 54 3.38 -14.89 -18.71
N ALA A 55 4.55 -14.32 -18.99
CA ALA A 55 4.62 -13.07 -19.74
C ALA A 55 3.99 -13.29 -21.13
N ASP A 56 2.78 -12.76 -21.34
CA ASP A 56 2.07 -12.86 -22.63
C ASP A 56 2.90 -12.15 -23.72
N PRO A 57 3.43 -12.88 -24.72
CA PRO A 57 4.27 -12.29 -25.77
C PRO A 57 3.55 -11.19 -26.57
N ARG A 58 2.21 -11.17 -26.55
CA ARG A 58 1.39 -10.23 -27.32
C ARG A 58 1.21 -8.85 -26.66
N LYS A 59 1.69 -8.65 -25.43
CA LYS A 59 1.53 -7.36 -24.71
C LYS A 59 2.60 -6.33 -25.06
N ASN A 60 3.69 -6.72 -25.72
CA ASN A 60 4.80 -5.82 -26.08
C ASN A 60 4.69 -5.35 -27.54
N GLY A 61 3.59 -4.67 -27.86
CA GLY A 61 3.56 -3.63 -28.90
C GLY A 61 3.81 -3.96 -30.37
N ASP A 62 4.18 -5.19 -30.75
CA ASP A 62 4.37 -5.52 -32.16
C ASP A 62 3.07 -6.10 -32.72
N LYS A 63 2.27 -5.22 -33.31
CA LYS A 63 1.09 -5.60 -34.09
C LYS A 63 1.37 -5.19 -35.54
N PRO A 64 1.19 -6.09 -36.53
CA PRO A 64 1.36 -5.76 -37.94
C PRO A 64 0.36 -4.68 -38.40
#